data_AF-A0A8T7KNW0-F1
#
_entry.id   AF-A0A8T7KNW0-F1
#
_cell.length_a   1.000
_cell.length_b   1.000
_cell.length_c   1.000
_cell.angle_alpha   90.00
_cell.angle_beta   90.00
_cell.angle_gamma   90.00
#
_symmetry.space_group_name_H-M   'P 1'
#
loop_
_entity.id
_entity.type
_entity.pdbx_description
1 polymer ?
#
loop_
_entity_poly.entity_id
_entity_poly.type
_entity_poly.pdbx_seq_one_letter_code
_entity_poly.pdbx_strand_id
1 'polypeptide(L)'
;MKLIAPARPGTRGRLRRRAPLLLTLALVVLWATLGLVAAAPAAFIREDVLISPPDTRYHAGPALALDGLGNALVVWQGEHAEAPGSDILGRRFGPGGPPGGALFRVNAVPAGEQRRPAVACNEPGACVVVWDTDTSQVYARRFTADGTLPSDDLPISTGTPGRHFDAAVAVAADGAFVVAWEFSASDGEGVLVRRFNADGTPHGDAVRPAVPTTGLAIQLNPTLAMLPDGGFALAWEELEFSGVTPRSTLWLRRYNADGAPTGAALEVAAAPGEEQRDPALVAGPDGTLTLAWAAHLAEGSDAIRVRRYTPAGEPIGPATTLSAPTPGARFSPAVAAGAAA
;
A
#
# COMPACT_ATOMS: atom_id res chain seq x y z
N MET A 1 79.11 28.71 -77.74
CA MET A 1 78.20 28.75 -78.91
C MET A 1 76.77 28.75 -78.38
N LYS A 2 76.08 29.90 -78.51
CA LYS A 2 74.65 30.23 -78.26
C LYS A 2 74.04 29.93 -76.87
N LEU A 3 73.77 30.94 -76.03
CA LEU A 3 72.55 31.81 -75.93
C LEU A 3 71.40 31.06 -75.21
N ILE A 4 70.76 31.48 -74.09
CA ILE A 4 70.30 32.79 -73.58
C ILE A 4 70.05 32.69 -72.05
N ALA A 5 70.27 33.78 -71.32
CA ALA A 5 69.79 34.06 -69.94
C ALA A 5 68.71 35.19 -70.02
N PRO A 6 68.08 35.72 -68.95
CA PRO A 6 68.12 35.41 -67.51
C PRO A 6 66.69 35.34 -66.88
N ALA A 7 66.48 35.09 -65.59
CA ALA A 7 66.42 36.15 -64.58
C ALA A 7 66.58 35.57 -63.16
N ARG A 8 67.47 36.21 -62.40
CA ARG A 8 67.81 36.03 -60.99
C ARG A 8 66.86 36.89 -60.10
N PRO A 9 67.11 37.09 -58.79
CA PRO A 9 67.14 36.13 -57.68
C PRO A 9 66.46 36.71 -56.41
N GLY A 10 66.44 35.93 -55.33
CA GLY A 10 66.38 36.47 -53.96
C GLY A 10 66.46 35.35 -52.94
N THR A 11 67.65 34.79 -52.64
CA THR A 11 68.40 35.02 -51.38
C THR A 11 67.49 35.07 -50.14
N ARG A 12 67.67 34.31 -49.05
CA ARG A 12 68.87 33.73 -48.43
C ARG A 12 68.41 33.01 -47.15
N GLY A 13 69.22 32.08 -46.66
CA GLY A 13 69.32 31.75 -45.22
C GLY A 13 68.55 30.49 -44.81
N ARG A 14 69.15 29.30 -44.83
CA ARG A 14 70.04 28.69 -43.82
C ARG A 14 69.39 28.40 -42.45
N LEU A 15 69.50 27.09 -42.11
CA LEU A 15 69.77 26.46 -40.81
C LEU A 15 68.61 25.92 -39.96
N ARG A 16 68.61 24.57 -39.92
CA ARG A 16 68.63 23.66 -38.75
C ARG A 16 67.37 23.41 -37.90
N ARG A 17 67.06 22.09 -37.87
CA ARG A 17 66.76 21.22 -36.71
C ARG A 17 65.32 21.18 -36.12
N ARG A 18 64.75 19.97 -36.28
CA ARG A 18 63.90 19.13 -35.38
C ARG A 18 62.60 19.73 -34.80
N ALA A 19 61.46 19.10 -35.16
CA ALA A 19 60.31 18.71 -34.31
C ALA A 19 59.24 18.01 -35.21
N PRO A 20 58.10 17.49 -34.69
CA PRO A 20 57.99 16.22 -33.96
C PRO A 20 56.89 15.28 -34.52
N LEU A 21 56.80 14.09 -33.91
CA LEU A 21 55.73 13.09 -34.02
C LEU A 21 54.32 13.72 -34.02
N LEU A 22 53.51 13.46 -35.04
CA LEU A 22 52.07 13.70 -35.01
C LEU A 22 51.40 12.50 -34.34
N LEU A 23 51.03 12.65 -33.06
CA LEU A 23 50.05 11.80 -32.41
C LEU A 23 48.67 12.16 -32.97
N THR A 24 48.07 11.28 -33.76
CA THR A 24 46.64 11.33 -34.05
C THR A 24 45.88 10.82 -32.83
N LEU A 25 45.24 11.75 -32.12
CA LEU A 25 44.35 11.46 -31.00
C LEU A 25 43.04 10.85 -31.56
N ALA A 26 42.87 9.54 -31.42
CA ALA A 26 41.58 8.90 -31.68
C ALA A 26 40.66 9.17 -30.49
N LEU A 27 39.65 10.02 -30.70
CA LEU A 27 38.58 10.28 -29.74
C LEU A 27 37.64 9.06 -29.71
N VAL A 28 37.82 8.16 -28.74
CA VAL A 28 36.84 7.12 -28.43
C VAL A 28 35.75 7.77 -27.57
N VAL A 29 34.66 8.18 -28.21
CA VAL A 29 33.43 8.54 -27.49
C VAL A 29 32.75 7.23 -27.10
N LEU A 30 32.99 6.80 -25.86
CA LEU A 30 32.28 5.67 -25.25
C LEU A 30 30.85 6.14 -24.93
N TRP A 31 29.89 5.80 -25.78
CA TRP A 31 28.49 5.83 -25.38
C TRP A 31 28.28 4.71 -24.38
N ALA A 32 28.33 5.04 -23.09
CA ALA A 32 27.69 4.20 -22.09
C ALA A 32 26.19 4.28 -22.36
N THR A 33 25.67 3.34 -23.15
CA THR A 33 24.24 3.05 -23.12
C THR A 33 23.97 2.51 -21.72
N LEU A 34 23.58 3.39 -20.79
CA LEU A 34 22.73 2.98 -19.69
C LEU A 34 21.53 2.35 -20.39
N GLY A 35 21.49 1.02 -20.40
CA GLY A 35 20.30 0.28 -20.74
C GLY A 35 19.26 0.62 -19.67
N LEU A 36 18.59 1.75 -19.84
CA LEU A 36 17.22 1.87 -19.37
C LEU A 36 16.50 0.82 -20.20
N VAL A 37 16.42 -0.41 -19.67
CA VAL A 37 15.32 -1.28 -20.06
C VAL A 37 14.11 -0.50 -19.57
N ALA A 38 13.52 0.28 -20.48
CA ALA A 38 12.14 0.66 -20.34
C ALA A 38 11.44 -0.68 -20.20
N ALA A 39 11.04 -1.02 -18.96
CA ALA A 39 10.07 -2.07 -18.76
C ALA A 39 8.97 -1.75 -19.76
N ALA A 40 8.69 -2.68 -20.67
CA ALA A 40 7.54 -2.54 -21.55
C ALA A 40 6.38 -2.11 -20.66
N PRO A 41 5.56 -1.12 -21.06
CA PRO A 41 4.39 -0.77 -20.26
C PRO A 41 3.68 -2.09 -19.95
N ALA A 42 3.49 -2.40 -18.68
CA ALA A 42 2.87 -3.64 -18.26
C ALA A 42 1.59 -3.76 -19.10
N ALA A 43 1.59 -4.69 -20.05
CA ALA A 43 0.45 -4.87 -20.92
C ALA A 43 -0.67 -5.29 -19.98
N PHE A 44 -1.72 -4.47 -19.86
CA PHE A 44 -2.94 -4.88 -19.17
C PHE A 44 -3.35 -6.23 -19.74
N ILE A 45 -3.28 -7.29 -18.92
CA ILE A 45 -3.81 -8.59 -19.31
C ILE A 45 -5.33 -8.51 -19.14
N ARG A 46 -6.01 -8.40 -20.28
CA ARG A 46 -7.42 -8.74 -20.60
C ARG A 46 -8.55 -7.84 -20.06
N GLU A 47 -9.68 -8.07 -20.73
CA GLU A 47 -11.06 -7.65 -20.45
C GLU A 47 -11.47 -7.79 -18.97
N ASP A 48 -12.47 -7.02 -18.54
CA ASP A 48 -12.99 -7.06 -17.17
C ASP A 48 -13.36 -8.49 -16.74
N VAL A 49 -12.78 -8.95 -15.63
CA VAL A 49 -13.05 -10.29 -15.09
C VAL A 49 -14.19 -10.21 -14.08
N LEU A 50 -15.32 -10.82 -14.40
CA LEU A 50 -16.43 -10.97 -13.46
C LEU A 50 -16.06 -11.98 -12.36
N ILE A 51 -15.85 -11.47 -11.14
CA ILE A 51 -15.49 -12.26 -9.95
C ILE A 51 -16.72 -12.77 -9.18
N SER A 52 -17.86 -12.11 -9.29
CA SER A 52 -19.12 -12.54 -8.67
C SER A 52 -19.91 -13.45 -9.61
N PRO A 53 -20.89 -14.22 -9.10
CA PRO A 53 -21.95 -14.73 -9.95
C PRO A 53 -22.69 -13.58 -10.64
N PRO A 54 -23.18 -13.77 -11.88
CA PRO A 54 -23.94 -12.75 -12.62
C PRO A 54 -25.41 -12.65 -12.19
N ASP A 55 -25.79 -13.15 -11.01
CA ASP A 55 -27.17 -13.06 -10.54
C ASP A 55 -27.49 -11.67 -9.98
N THR A 56 -28.79 -11.37 -9.81
CA THR A 56 -29.26 -10.04 -9.39
C THR A 56 -29.12 -9.80 -7.88
N ARG A 57 -28.23 -10.54 -7.22
CA ARG A 57 -28.02 -10.44 -5.78
C ARG A 57 -27.22 -9.19 -5.44
N TYR A 58 -27.28 -8.76 -4.18
CA TYR A 58 -26.42 -7.70 -3.68
C TYR A 58 -24.97 -8.18 -3.54
N HIS A 59 -24.04 -7.43 -4.12
CA HIS A 59 -22.58 -7.64 -4.05
C HIS A 59 -21.89 -6.29 -3.81
N ALA A 60 -21.06 -6.18 -2.78
CA ALA A 60 -20.40 -4.93 -2.41
C ALA A 60 -19.04 -5.14 -1.73
N GLY A 61 -18.26 -4.06 -1.64
CA GLY A 61 -17.00 -3.99 -0.88
C GLY A 61 -16.00 -5.09 -1.24
N PRO A 62 -15.54 -5.20 -2.51
CA PRO A 62 -14.52 -6.17 -2.85
C PRO A 62 -13.16 -5.77 -2.26
N ALA A 63 -12.40 -6.76 -1.79
CA ALA A 63 -11.01 -6.63 -1.40
C ALA A 63 -10.17 -7.74 -2.06
N LEU A 64 -8.89 -7.44 -2.32
CA LEU A 64 -7.97 -8.31 -3.04
C LEU A 64 -6.63 -8.33 -2.30
N ALA A 65 -6.02 -9.51 -2.17
CA ALA A 65 -4.63 -9.67 -1.78
C ALA A 65 -3.91 -10.65 -2.71
N LEU A 66 -2.61 -10.43 -2.88
CA LEU A 66 -1.70 -11.31 -3.62
C LEU A 66 -0.73 -11.99 -2.64
N ASP A 67 -0.35 -13.23 -2.93
CA ASP A 67 0.79 -13.88 -2.29
C ASP A 67 2.08 -13.74 -3.11
N GLY A 68 3.19 -14.26 -2.58
CA GLY A 68 4.51 -14.19 -3.22
C GLY A 68 4.64 -15.03 -4.49
N LEU A 69 3.67 -15.91 -4.77
CA LEU A 69 3.60 -16.74 -5.97
C LEU A 69 2.68 -16.11 -7.04
N GLY A 70 2.08 -14.96 -6.75
CA GLY A 70 1.14 -14.28 -7.64
C GLY A 70 -0.26 -14.89 -7.64
N ASN A 71 -0.61 -15.73 -6.65
CA ASN A 71 -2.00 -16.11 -6.46
C ASN A 71 -2.76 -14.93 -5.85
N ALA A 72 -4.01 -14.76 -6.28
CA ALA A 72 -4.91 -13.75 -5.73
C ALA A 72 -6.00 -14.40 -4.89
N LEU A 73 -6.31 -13.80 -3.74
CA LEU A 73 -7.56 -14.00 -3.03
C LEU A 73 -8.40 -12.73 -3.16
N VAL A 74 -9.56 -12.86 -3.80
CA VAL A 74 -10.58 -11.80 -3.87
C VAL A 74 -11.72 -12.18 -2.95
N VAL A 75 -12.13 -11.25 -2.10
CA VAL A 75 -13.28 -11.39 -1.19
C VAL A 75 -14.25 -10.24 -1.37
N TRP A 76 -15.53 -10.44 -1.10
CA TRP A 76 -16.56 -9.40 -1.18
C TRP A 76 -17.75 -9.76 -0.30
N GLN A 77 -18.52 -8.75 0.07
CA GLN A 77 -19.83 -8.95 0.69
C GLN A 77 -20.83 -9.41 -0.38
N GLY A 78 -21.55 -10.51 -0.14
CA GLY A 78 -22.55 -11.01 -1.07
C GLY A 78 -23.69 -11.74 -0.38
N GLU A 79 -24.88 -11.76 -0.99
CA GLU A 79 -26.01 -12.51 -0.43
C GLU A 79 -25.84 -14.01 -0.53
N HIS A 80 -26.31 -14.72 0.50
CA HIS A 80 -26.34 -16.17 0.51
C HIS A 80 -27.64 -16.73 -0.09
N ALA A 81 -27.56 -17.88 -0.76
CA ALA A 81 -28.73 -18.52 -1.35
C ALA A 81 -29.69 -19.14 -0.32
N GLU A 82 -29.19 -19.50 0.87
CA GLU A 82 -29.92 -20.34 1.83
C GLU A 82 -30.45 -19.59 3.06
N ALA A 83 -30.11 -18.31 3.25
CA ALA A 83 -30.57 -17.50 4.38
C ALA A 83 -30.63 -16.01 4.03
N PRO A 84 -31.55 -15.22 4.64
CA PRO A 84 -31.53 -13.77 4.53
C PRO A 84 -30.29 -13.20 5.23
N GLY A 85 -29.65 -12.22 4.60
CA GLY A 85 -28.42 -11.59 5.08
C GLY A 85 -27.30 -11.60 4.04
N SER A 86 -26.16 -11.03 4.41
CA SER A 86 -24.95 -11.03 3.58
C SER A 86 -23.83 -11.79 4.26
N ASP A 87 -23.08 -12.53 3.47
CA ASP A 87 -21.90 -13.29 3.84
C ASP A 87 -20.65 -12.65 3.23
N ILE A 88 -19.48 -13.03 3.73
CA ILE A 88 -18.23 -12.77 3.03
C ILE A 88 -17.97 -13.94 2.08
N LEU A 89 -17.98 -13.65 0.78
CA LEU A 89 -17.70 -14.61 -0.28
C LEU A 89 -16.28 -14.40 -0.80
N GLY A 90 -15.69 -15.45 -1.39
CA GLY A 90 -14.35 -15.36 -1.96
C GLY A 90 -14.12 -16.26 -3.16
N ARG A 91 -13.09 -15.89 -3.94
CA ARG A 91 -12.51 -16.68 -5.03
C ARG A 91 -11.00 -16.55 -5.02
N ARG A 92 -10.34 -17.66 -5.36
CA ARG A 92 -8.90 -17.71 -5.57
C ARG A 92 -8.57 -17.72 -7.06
N PHE A 93 -7.52 -17.04 -7.46
CA PHE A 93 -6.98 -17.07 -8.81
C PHE A 93 -5.51 -17.46 -8.74
N GLY A 94 -5.08 -18.32 -9.65
CA GLY A 94 -3.66 -18.62 -9.81
C GLY A 94 -2.90 -17.51 -10.55
N PRO A 95 -1.56 -17.58 -10.60
CA PRO A 95 -0.74 -16.64 -11.34
C PRO A 95 -1.13 -16.60 -12.82
N GLY A 96 -1.38 -15.40 -13.36
CA GLY A 96 -1.65 -15.15 -14.77
C GLY A 96 -3.12 -14.95 -15.18
N GLY A 97 -4.09 -15.41 -14.37
CA GLY A 97 -5.55 -15.20 -14.50
C GLY A 97 -6.25 -15.66 -15.81
N PRO A 98 -7.60 -15.79 -15.80
CA PRO A 98 -8.43 -16.84 -15.17
C PRO A 98 -8.51 -18.14 -16.07
N PRO A 99 -9.20 -19.24 -15.70
CA PRO A 99 -10.46 -19.32 -14.96
C PRO A 99 -10.24 -19.52 -13.45
N GLY A 100 -10.94 -18.72 -12.65
CA GLY A 100 -10.84 -18.71 -11.19
C GLY A 100 -11.31 -20.01 -10.53
N GLY A 101 -10.85 -20.21 -9.29
CA GLY A 101 -11.34 -21.25 -8.41
C GLY A 101 -12.84 -21.09 -8.11
N ALA A 102 -13.43 -22.17 -7.59
CA ALA A 102 -14.84 -22.17 -7.18
C ALA A 102 -15.10 -21.03 -6.19
N LEU A 103 -16.29 -20.42 -6.29
CA LEU A 103 -16.80 -19.53 -5.26
C LEU A 103 -16.93 -20.31 -3.95
N PHE A 104 -16.52 -19.69 -2.85
CA PHE A 104 -16.70 -20.23 -1.52
C PHE A 104 -17.11 -19.14 -0.54
N ARG A 105 -17.74 -19.55 0.57
CA ARG A 105 -18.02 -18.66 1.70
C ARG A 105 -16.82 -18.60 2.62
N VAL A 106 -16.42 -17.39 3.00
CA VAL A 106 -15.35 -17.13 3.96
C VAL A 106 -15.84 -17.33 5.38
N ASN A 107 -16.92 -16.69 5.83
CA ASN A 107 -17.41 -16.86 7.21
C ASN A 107 -17.98 -18.27 7.44
N ALA A 108 -17.78 -18.82 8.63
CA ALA A 108 -18.29 -20.14 9.01
C ALA A 108 -19.77 -20.07 9.34
N VAL A 109 -20.18 -19.05 10.11
CA VAL A 109 -21.53 -18.89 10.62
C VAL A 109 -22.34 -17.96 9.69
N PRO A 110 -23.46 -18.41 9.09
CA PRO A 110 -24.27 -17.61 8.16
C PRO A 110 -25.30 -16.70 8.83
N ALA A 111 -25.21 -16.51 10.15
CA ALA A 111 -26.20 -15.73 10.89
C ALA A 111 -25.84 -14.24 10.86
N GLY A 112 -26.83 -13.39 10.57
CA GLY A 112 -26.67 -11.95 10.54
C GLY A 112 -25.95 -11.44 9.28
N GLU A 113 -25.73 -10.14 9.22
CA GLU A 113 -24.98 -9.53 8.11
C GLU A 113 -23.48 -9.49 8.39
N GLN A 114 -22.70 -9.96 7.43
CA GLN A 114 -21.24 -9.82 7.38
C GLN A 114 -20.89 -8.77 6.33
N ARG A 115 -20.12 -7.75 6.70
CA ARG A 115 -19.93 -6.54 5.90
C ARG A 115 -18.45 -6.13 5.87
N ARG A 116 -18.11 -5.36 4.84
CA ARG A 116 -16.81 -4.66 4.68
C ARG A 116 -15.59 -5.57 4.89
N PRO A 117 -15.40 -6.58 4.05
CA PRO A 117 -14.25 -7.46 4.19
C PRO A 117 -12.96 -6.74 3.80
N ALA A 118 -11.88 -7.05 4.52
CA ALA A 118 -10.51 -6.75 4.11
C ALA A 118 -9.68 -8.03 4.14
N VAL A 119 -8.64 -8.10 3.31
CA VAL A 119 -7.80 -9.29 3.17
C VAL A 119 -6.34 -8.92 3.01
N ALA A 120 -5.46 -9.71 3.62
CA ALA A 120 -4.03 -9.68 3.37
C ALA A 120 -3.47 -11.10 3.27
N CYS A 121 -2.46 -11.29 2.44
CA CYS A 121 -1.73 -12.54 2.29
C CYS A 121 -0.23 -12.26 2.49
N ASN A 122 0.49 -13.24 3.04
CA ASN A 122 1.94 -13.20 3.12
C ASN A 122 2.59 -13.89 1.91
N GLU A 123 3.91 -13.78 1.78
CA GLU A 123 4.65 -14.37 0.65
C GLU A 123 4.43 -15.88 0.51
N PRO A 124 4.45 -16.69 1.58
CA PRO A 124 4.14 -18.12 1.50
C PRO A 124 2.71 -18.47 1.04
N GLY A 125 1.76 -17.54 1.06
CA GLY A 125 0.36 -17.77 0.65
C GLY A 125 -0.64 -17.96 1.79
N ALA A 126 -0.22 -17.79 3.05
CA ALA A 126 -1.17 -17.71 4.15
C ALA A 126 -1.89 -16.35 4.10
N CYS A 127 -3.21 -16.36 4.25
CA CYS A 127 -4.04 -15.17 4.19
C CYS A 127 -4.90 -15.01 5.44
N VAL A 128 -5.27 -13.78 5.76
CA VAL A 128 -6.27 -13.47 6.77
C VAL A 128 -7.32 -12.55 6.15
N VAL A 129 -8.58 -12.92 6.29
CA VAL A 129 -9.72 -12.10 5.91
C VAL A 129 -10.37 -11.61 7.20
N VAL A 130 -10.64 -10.31 7.29
CA VAL A 130 -11.37 -9.68 8.41
C VAL A 130 -12.65 -9.05 7.90
N TRP A 131 -13.68 -8.94 8.74
CA TRP A 131 -14.96 -8.31 8.40
C TRP A 131 -15.68 -7.83 9.66
N ASP A 132 -16.68 -6.96 9.49
CA ASP A 132 -17.58 -6.55 10.56
C ASP A 132 -18.97 -7.20 10.46
N THR A 133 -19.65 -7.32 11.60
CA THR A 133 -20.99 -7.92 11.71
C THR A 133 -22.08 -6.86 11.92
N ASP A 134 -23.34 -7.20 11.67
CA ASP A 134 -24.53 -6.44 12.11
C ASP A 134 -24.51 -6.05 13.60
N THR A 135 -23.93 -6.90 14.44
CA THR A 135 -23.71 -6.68 15.88
C THR A 135 -22.50 -5.79 16.19
N SER A 136 -21.88 -5.18 15.17
CA SER A 136 -20.71 -4.29 15.29
C SER A 136 -19.55 -4.97 16.02
N GLN A 137 -19.21 -6.19 15.62
CA GLN A 137 -18.03 -6.93 16.06
C GLN A 137 -17.13 -7.22 14.87
N VAL A 138 -15.82 -7.30 15.11
CA VAL A 138 -14.85 -7.67 14.08
C VAL A 138 -14.49 -9.13 14.24
N TYR A 139 -14.56 -9.87 13.15
CA TYR A 139 -14.14 -11.27 13.05
C TYR A 139 -13.07 -11.41 11.99
N ALA A 140 -12.39 -12.56 12.03
CA ALA A 140 -11.43 -12.95 11.02
C ALA A 140 -11.55 -14.43 10.67
N ARG A 141 -11.03 -14.78 9.50
CA ARG A 141 -10.72 -16.15 9.14
C ARG A 141 -9.36 -16.24 8.50
N ARG A 142 -8.60 -17.22 8.96
CA ARG A 142 -7.26 -17.51 8.45
C ARG A 142 -7.37 -18.51 7.30
N PHE A 143 -6.45 -18.43 6.37
CA PHE A 143 -6.23 -19.42 5.33
C PHE A 143 -4.77 -19.80 5.40
N THR A 144 -4.49 -21.09 5.46
CA THR A 144 -3.12 -21.58 5.39
C THR A 144 -2.62 -21.53 3.95
N ALA A 145 -1.30 -21.56 3.77
CA ALA A 145 -0.66 -21.52 2.47
C ALA A 145 -1.05 -22.69 1.54
N ASP A 146 -1.40 -23.85 2.11
CA ASP A 146 -1.91 -25.01 1.39
C ASP A 146 -3.40 -24.87 0.98
N GLY A 147 -4.03 -23.74 1.27
CA GLY A 147 -5.43 -23.45 0.96
C GLY A 147 -6.42 -23.99 1.98
N THR A 148 -5.96 -24.61 3.08
CA THR A 148 -6.84 -25.10 4.13
C THR A 148 -7.52 -23.94 4.87
N LEU A 149 -8.82 -24.10 5.11
CA LEU A 149 -9.64 -23.15 5.83
C LEU A 149 -9.97 -23.73 7.21
N PRO A 150 -9.43 -23.20 8.32
CA PRO A 150 -9.85 -23.59 9.67
C PRO A 150 -11.36 -23.43 9.83
N SER A 151 -12.02 -24.29 10.59
CA SER A 151 -13.49 -24.36 10.64
C SER A 151 -14.17 -23.14 11.26
N ASP A 152 -13.47 -22.40 12.13
CA ASP A 152 -14.09 -21.43 13.02
C ASP A 152 -13.73 -19.99 12.66
N ASP A 153 -14.69 -19.08 12.84
CA ASP A 153 -14.46 -17.64 12.77
C ASP A 153 -13.76 -17.17 14.06
N LEU A 154 -12.71 -16.37 13.91
CA LEU A 154 -11.91 -15.86 15.02
C LEU A 154 -12.48 -14.49 15.48
N PRO A 155 -12.93 -14.34 16.73
CA PRO A 155 -13.45 -13.06 17.21
C PRO A 155 -12.27 -12.11 17.57
N ILE A 156 -12.14 -11.02 16.81
CA ILE A 156 -11.01 -10.07 16.91
C ILE A 156 -11.22 -9.04 18.01
N SER A 157 -12.42 -8.46 18.09
CA SER A 157 -12.77 -7.36 19.01
C SER A 157 -13.13 -7.82 20.42
N THR A 158 -12.68 -9.00 20.85
CA THR A 158 -12.97 -9.50 22.20
C THR A 158 -12.24 -8.68 23.27
N GLY A 159 -12.92 -8.51 24.42
CA GLY A 159 -12.36 -7.79 25.56
C GLY A 159 -12.30 -6.27 25.42
N THR A 160 -12.77 -5.70 24.29
CA THR A 160 -12.88 -4.26 24.10
C THR A 160 -14.36 -3.86 24.06
N PRO A 161 -14.83 -2.98 24.96
CA PRO A 161 -16.20 -2.49 24.91
C PRO A 161 -16.46 -1.62 23.66
N GLY A 162 -17.72 -1.58 23.24
CA GLY A 162 -18.19 -0.70 22.19
C GLY A 162 -18.55 -1.43 20.90
N ARG A 163 -18.80 -0.62 19.88
CA ARG A 163 -19.05 -1.04 18.50
C ARG A 163 -17.73 -1.05 17.75
N HIS A 164 -17.52 -2.03 16.88
CA HIS A 164 -16.30 -2.22 16.11
C HIS A 164 -16.62 -2.44 14.64
N PHE A 165 -15.86 -1.80 13.75
CA PHE A 165 -16.12 -1.78 12.31
C PHE A 165 -14.86 -1.36 11.52
N ASP A 166 -14.94 -1.47 10.18
CA ASP A 166 -13.95 -0.91 9.26
C ASP A 166 -12.51 -1.36 9.56
N ALA A 167 -12.33 -2.69 9.56
CA ALA A 167 -11.08 -3.33 9.93
C ALA A 167 -10.10 -3.44 8.75
N ALA A 168 -8.82 -3.23 9.02
CA ALA A 168 -7.69 -3.52 8.16
C ALA A 168 -6.82 -4.63 8.76
N VAL A 169 -6.14 -5.39 7.90
CA VAL A 169 -5.31 -6.52 8.31
C VAL A 169 -4.00 -6.56 7.53
N ALA A 170 -2.92 -6.97 8.18
CA ALA A 170 -1.65 -7.30 7.53
C ALA A 170 -1.07 -8.60 8.12
N VAL A 171 -0.43 -9.43 7.29
CA VAL A 171 0.06 -10.77 7.65
C VAL A 171 1.58 -10.85 7.48
N ALA A 172 2.27 -11.27 8.53
CA ALA A 172 3.71 -11.47 8.55
C ALA A 172 4.10 -12.79 7.89
N ALA A 173 5.38 -12.96 7.55
CA ALA A 173 5.90 -14.14 6.86
C ALA A 173 5.69 -15.45 7.64
N ASP A 174 5.68 -15.40 8.97
CA ASP A 174 5.43 -16.54 9.86
C ASP A 174 3.93 -16.87 10.04
N GLY A 175 3.04 -16.07 9.44
CA GLY A 175 1.58 -16.19 9.56
C GLY A 175 0.99 -15.45 10.75
N ALA A 176 1.79 -14.84 11.63
CA ALA A 176 1.29 -13.88 12.61
C ALA A 176 0.66 -12.70 11.87
N PHE A 177 -0.28 -12.00 12.49
CA PHE A 177 -1.01 -10.93 11.83
C PHE A 177 -1.38 -9.82 12.80
N VAL A 178 -1.67 -8.65 12.25
CA VAL A 178 -2.13 -7.49 12.98
C VAL A 178 -3.45 -7.05 12.37
N VAL A 179 -4.40 -6.74 13.23
CA VAL A 179 -5.68 -6.16 12.84
C VAL A 179 -5.80 -4.79 13.48
N ALA A 180 -6.21 -3.80 12.69
CA ALA A 180 -6.60 -2.48 13.17
C ALA A 180 -8.06 -2.23 12.78
N TRP A 181 -8.84 -1.60 13.65
CA TRP A 181 -10.25 -1.38 13.41
C TRP A 181 -10.72 -0.11 14.09
N GLU A 182 -11.80 0.47 13.57
CA GLU A 182 -12.48 1.57 14.22
C GLU A 182 -13.34 1.05 15.36
N PHE A 183 -13.46 1.83 16.43
CA PHE A 183 -14.38 1.56 17.51
C PHE A 183 -15.12 2.82 17.97
N SER A 184 -16.32 2.62 18.49
CA SER A 184 -17.14 3.65 19.13
C SER A 184 -17.69 3.12 20.45
N ALA A 185 -17.35 3.79 21.54
CA ALA A 185 -17.74 3.47 22.90
C ALA A 185 -18.19 4.72 23.66
N SER A 186 -18.77 4.54 24.85
CA SER A 186 -19.28 5.66 25.67
C SER A 186 -18.19 6.65 26.09
N ASP A 187 -16.93 6.22 26.14
CA ASP A 187 -15.77 7.00 26.55
C ASP A 187 -14.93 7.51 25.37
N GLY A 188 -15.37 7.27 24.13
CA GLY A 188 -14.79 7.85 22.93
C GLY A 188 -14.83 6.93 21.71
N GLU A 189 -14.36 7.49 20.60
CA GLU A 189 -14.24 6.80 19.32
C GLU A 189 -12.80 6.86 18.85
N GLY A 190 -12.39 5.94 17.99
CA GLY A 190 -11.06 5.96 17.42
C GLY A 190 -10.65 4.65 16.77
N VAL A 191 -9.33 4.43 16.69
CA VAL A 191 -8.73 3.21 16.15
C VAL A 191 -8.16 2.37 17.29
N LEU A 192 -8.36 1.07 17.19
CA LEU A 192 -7.63 0.07 17.97
C LEU A 192 -6.75 -0.75 17.04
N VAL A 193 -5.63 -1.22 17.56
CA VAL A 193 -4.75 -2.19 16.88
C VAL A 193 -4.39 -3.31 17.84
N ARG A 194 -4.37 -4.55 17.34
CA ARG A 194 -3.98 -5.74 18.10
C ARG A 194 -3.20 -6.69 17.22
N ARG A 195 -2.12 -7.25 17.78
CA ARG A 195 -1.35 -8.32 17.16
C ARG A 195 -1.92 -9.68 17.57
N PHE A 196 -1.79 -10.65 16.68
CA PHE A 196 -2.20 -12.03 16.87
C PHE A 196 -1.08 -12.96 16.44
N ASN A 197 -0.93 -14.07 17.16
CA ASN A 197 -0.05 -15.15 16.77
C ASN A 197 -0.60 -15.87 15.53
N ALA A 198 0.23 -16.67 14.87
CA ALA A 198 -0.17 -17.39 13.65
C ALA A 198 -1.33 -18.37 13.87
N ASP A 199 -1.53 -18.85 15.10
CA ASP A 199 -2.66 -19.71 15.51
C ASP A 199 -3.97 -18.94 15.75
N GLY A 200 -3.92 -17.60 15.72
CA GLY A 200 -5.06 -16.72 15.98
C GLY A 200 -5.22 -16.29 17.43
N THR A 201 -4.34 -16.71 18.34
CA THR A 201 -4.38 -16.23 19.73
C THR A 201 -3.95 -14.76 19.81
N PRO A 202 -4.63 -13.90 20.61
CA PRO A 202 -4.20 -12.53 20.83
C PRO A 202 -2.78 -12.45 21.39
N HIS A 203 -1.95 -11.61 20.80
CA HIS A 203 -0.63 -11.27 21.34
C HIS A 203 -0.71 -9.91 22.02
N GLY A 204 -1.20 -9.93 23.28
CA GLY A 204 -1.44 -8.73 24.07
C GLY A 204 -2.82 -8.11 23.85
N ASP A 205 -3.08 -7.01 24.55
CA ASP A 205 -4.34 -6.28 24.48
C ASP A 205 -4.42 -5.40 23.23
N ALA A 206 -5.64 -5.00 22.87
CA ALA A 206 -5.84 -3.99 21.83
C ALA A 206 -5.43 -2.63 22.40
N VAL A 207 -4.69 -1.86 21.60
CA VAL A 207 -4.17 -0.55 22.02
C VAL A 207 -4.59 0.54 21.06
N ARG A 208 -4.81 1.75 21.57
CA ARG A 208 -5.03 2.94 20.73
C ARG A 208 -3.70 3.50 20.24
N PRO A 209 -3.59 3.94 18.98
CA PRO A 209 -2.40 4.61 18.50
C PRO A 209 -2.33 6.03 19.08
N ALA A 210 -1.47 6.23 20.08
CA ALA A 210 -1.31 7.54 20.70
C ALA A 210 -0.64 8.55 19.76
N VAL A 211 -1.21 9.75 19.71
CA VAL A 211 -0.70 10.97 19.05
C VAL A 211 -0.32 12.02 20.09
N PRO A 212 0.59 12.95 19.78
CA PRO A 212 0.95 14.07 20.65
C PRO A 212 -0.06 15.24 20.63
N THR A 213 -1.25 15.10 20.04
CA THR A 213 -2.21 16.20 19.90
C THR A 213 -2.95 16.49 21.21
N THR A 214 -3.24 17.78 21.43
CA THR A 214 -4.04 18.27 22.56
C THR A 214 -5.37 18.79 22.02
N GLY A 215 -6.41 17.96 21.97
CA GLY A 215 -7.71 18.36 21.43
C GLY A 215 -8.74 17.22 21.39
N LEU A 216 -9.98 17.55 21.02
CA LEU A 216 -10.99 16.55 20.67
C LEU A 216 -10.76 16.09 19.23
N ALA A 217 -10.42 14.82 19.06
CA ALA A 217 -10.26 14.21 17.76
C ALA A 217 -10.82 12.78 17.77
N ILE A 218 -11.25 12.30 16.60
CA ILE A 218 -11.59 10.90 16.36
C ILE A 218 -10.61 10.32 15.35
N GLN A 219 -10.27 9.05 15.53
CA GLN A 219 -9.36 8.33 14.63
C GLN A 219 -10.17 7.38 13.75
N LEU A 220 -9.90 7.39 12.44
CA LEU A 220 -10.69 6.70 11.41
C LEU A 220 -9.76 6.08 10.36
N ASN A 221 -10.32 5.24 9.49
CA ASN A 221 -9.70 4.71 8.28
C ASN A 221 -8.30 4.11 8.51
N PRO A 222 -8.14 3.12 9.41
CA PRO A 222 -6.83 2.53 9.66
C PRO A 222 -6.34 1.72 8.46
N THR A 223 -5.04 1.75 8.19
CA THR A 223 -4.36 0.90 7.21
C THR A 223 -3.04 0.39 7.77
N LEU A 224 -2.67 -0.85 7.39
CA LEU A 224 -1.53 -1.56 7.96
C LEU A 224 -0.59 -2.05 6.88
N ALA A 225 0.71 -2.05 7.19
CA ALA A 225 1.73 -2.74 6.42
C ALA A 225 2.66 -3.53 7.34
N MET A 226 2.88 -4.81 7.03
CA MET A 226 3.92 -5.61 7.68
C MET A 226 5.28 -5.26 7.13
N LEU A 227 6.27 -5.15 8.02
CA LEU A 227 7.65 -4.85 7.67
C LEU A 227 8.48 -6.15 7.61
N PRO A 228 9.56 -6.19 6.79
CA PRO A 228 10.42 -7.37 6.68
C PRO A 228 11.10 -7.80 7.99
N ASP A 229 11.21 -6.89 8.96
CA ASP A 229 11.77 -7.19 10.30
C ASP A 229 10.75 -7.79 11.27
N GLY A 230 9.53 -8.09 10.80
CA GLY A 230 8.43 -8.62 11.60
C GLY A 230 7.65 -7.56 12.38
N GLY A 231 8.08 -6.29 12.33
CA GLY A 231 7.29 -5.15 12.81
C GLY A 231 6.17 -4.80 11.85
N PHE A 232 5.44 -3.73 12.18
CA PHE A 232 4.41 -3.20 11.30
C PHE A 232 4.33 -1.68 11.37
N ALA A 233 3.77 -1.08 10.34
CA ALA A 233 3.39 0.32 10.32
C ALA A 233 1.86 0.43 10.24
N LEU A 234 1.31 1.37 11.00
CA LEU A 234 -0.09 1.75 11.01
C LEU A 234 -0.19 3.19 10.53
N ALA A 235 -1.05 3.45 9.55
CA ALA A 235 -1.50 4.80 9.25
C ALA A 235 -3.00 4.93 9.52
N TRP A 236 -3.44 6.10 9.92
CA TRP A 236 -4.84 6.39 10.21
C TRP A 236 -5.13 7.87 9.95
N GLU A 237 -6.41 8.16 9.77
CA GLU A 237 -6.95 9.51 9.72
C GLU A 237 -7.29 9.99 11.13
N GLU A 238 -6.92 11.23 11.44
CA GLU A 238 -7.33 11.93 12.64
C GLU A 238 -8.19 13.14 12.23
N LEU A 239 -9.47 13.10 12.62
CA LEU A 239 -10.41 14.17 12.41
C LEU A 239 -10.45 15.05 13.66
N GLU A 240 -9.76 16.19 13.59
CA GLU A 240 -9.66 17.17 14.66
C GLU A 240 -10.82 18.17 14.61
N PHE A 241 -11.47 18.43 15.74
CA PHE A 241 -12.59 19.37 15.84
C PHE A 241 -12.18 20.77 16.33
N SER A 242 -10.89 21.11 16.28
CA SER A 242 -10.41 22.43 16.70
C SER A 242 -10.66 23.48 15.61
N GLY A 243 -11.71 24.30 15.77
CA GLY A 243 -12.01 25.42 14.87
C GLY A 243 -13.44 25.42 14.34
N VAL A 244 -13.68 26.15 13.24
CA VAL A 244 -15.01 26.24 12.59
C VAL A 244 -15.25 25.06 11.64
N THR A 245 -14.18 24.47 11.09
CA THR A 245 -14.22 23.33 10.18
C THR A 245 -13.31 22.23 10.72
N PRO A 246 -13.81 20.98 10.86
CA PRO A 246 -12.96 19.85 11.19
C PRO A 246 -11.81 19.71 10.20
N ARG A 247 -10.66 19.23 10.66
CA ARG A 247 -9.48 19.00 9.82
C ARG A 247 -9.13 17.52 9.87
N SER A 248 -9.07 16.86 8.70
CA SER A 248 -8.50 15.51 8.59
C SER A 248 -7.00 15.59 8.34
N THR A 249 -6.22 15.02 9.25
CA THR A 249 -4.78 14.80 9.09
C THR A 249 -4.50 13.31 9.06
N LEU A 250 -3.41 12.90 8.39
CA LEU A 250 -2.95 11.53 8.45
C LEU A 250 -1.80 11.40 9.44
N TRP A 251 -1.79 10.28 10.15
CA TRP A 251 -0.72 9.90 11.05
C TRP A 251 -0.13 8.57 10.62
N LEU A 252 1.16 8.40 10.89
CA LEU A 252 1.91 7.17 10.66
C LEU A 252 2.65 6.79 11.94
N ARG A 253 2.57 5.52 12.33
CA ARG A 253 3.36 5.00 13.46
C ARG A 253 3.89 3.62 13.17
N ARG A 254 5.15 3.41 13.57
CA ARG A 254 5.85 2.14 13.47
C ARG A 254 5.84 1.41 14.80
N TYR A 255 5.69 0.10 14.71
CA TYR A 255 5.70 -0.85 15.81
C TYR A 255 6.74 -1.94 15.53
N ASN A 256 7.35 -2.47 16.59
CA ASN A 256 8.25 -3.61 16.50
C ASN A 256 7.44 -4.92 16.41
N ALA A 257 8.14 -6.05 16.29
CA ALA A 257 7.52 -7.37 16.20
C ALA A 257 6.70 -7.75 17.44
N ASP A 258 6.98 -7.17 18.62
CA ASP A 258 6.22 -7.40 19.85
C ASP A 258 4.96 -6.51 19.95
N GLY A 259 4.72 -5.63 18.97
CA GLY A 259 3.61 -4.68 18.98
C GLY A 259 3.85 -3.44 19.85
N ALA A 260 5.09 -3.20 20.29
CA ALA A 260 5.47 -1.97 20.96
C ALA A 260 5.84 -0.89 19.94
N PRO A 261 5.43 0.38 20.13
CA PRO A 261 5.78 1.45 19.22
C PRO A 261 7.29 1.74 19.26
N THR A 262 7.92 1.88 18.09
CA THR A 262 9.37 2.21 18.00
C THR A 262 9.66 3.71 18.02
N GLY A 263 8.63 4.54 18.17
CA GLY A 263 8.73 5.99 18.21
C GLY A 263 7.38 6.67 18.46
N ALA A 264 7.38 8.00 18.41
CA ALA A 264 6.16 8.79 18.38
C ALA A 264 5.44 8.62 17.02
N ALA A 265 4.14 8.88 17.01
CA ALA A 265 3.41 9.01 15.76
C ALA A 265 3.91 10.24 14.99
N LEU A 266 3.99 10.12 13.67
CA LEU A 266 4.39 11.17 12.75
C LEU A 266 3.16 11.70 12.02
N GLU A 267 2.90 13.01 12.11
CA GLU A 267 1.92 13.67 11.25
C GLU A 267 2.46 13.69 9.81
N VAL A 268 1.66 13.17 8.88
CA VAL A 268 1.93 13.18 7.45
C VAL A 268 1.68 14.61 6.97
N ALA A 269 2.74 15.42 6.92
CA ALA A 269 2.62 16.85 6.60
C ALA A 269 1.67 17.16 5.42
N ALA A 270 0.65 17.96 5.69
CA ALA A 270 -0.33 18.45 4.72
C ALA A 270 0.13 19.78 4.08
N ALA A 271 -0.32 20.04 2.84
CA ALA A 271 -0.26 21.39 2.30
C ALA A 271 -1.25 22.32 3.04
N PRO A 272 -1.02 23.64 3.08
CA PRO A 272 -1.98 24.56 3.67
C PRO A 272 -3.37 24.43 3.01
N GLY A 273 -4.41 24.21 3.82
CA GLY A 273 -5.79 24.05 3.34
C GLY A 273 -6.11 22.69 2.70
N GLU A 274 -5.24 21.69 2.87
CA GLU A 274 -5.49 20.31 2.46
C GLU A 274 -6.01 19.47 3.63
N GLU A 275 -7.08 18.71 3.36
CA GLU A 275 -7.53 17.62 4.21
C GLU A 275 -7.06 16.29 3.61
N GLN A 276 -6.61 15.38 4.46
CA GLN A 276 -6.01 14.12 4.05
C GLN A 276 -6.88 12.96 4.52
N ARG A 277 -7.31 12.10 3.61
CA ARG A 277 -8.27 11.04 3.87
C ARG A 277 -7.89 9.74 3.15
N ASP A 278 -8.54 8.65 3.53
CA ASP A 278 -8.44 7.33 2.90
C ASP A 278 -6.98 6.87 2.70
N PRO A 279 -6.19 6.70 3.78
CA PRO A 279 -4.80 6.30 3.66
C PRO A 279 -4.67 4.87 3.12
N ALA A 280 -3.71 4.66 2.23
CA ALA A 280 -3.31 3.34 1.74
C ALA A 280 -1.79 3.16 1.94
N LEU A 281 -1.40 2.16 2.71
CA LEU A 281 -0.02 1.94 3.15
C LEU A 281 0.52 0.60 2.66
N VAL A 282 1.75 0.60 2.16
CA VAL A 282 2.47 -0.64 1.84
C VAL A 282 3.95 -0.54 2.22
N ALA A 283 4.55 -1.65 2.59
CA ALA A 283 5.99 -1.79 2.80
C ALA A 283 6.62 -2.48 1.59
N GLY A 284 7.74 -1.93 1.12
CA GLY A 284 8.61 -2.60 0.16
C GLY A 284 9.49 -3.66 0.84
N PRO A 285 10.14 -4.54 0.06
CA PRO A 285 11.02 -5.59 0.57
C PRO A 285 12.29 -5.05 1.28
N ASP A 286 12.67 -3.80 1.01
CA ASP A 286 13.73 -3.08 1.73
C ASP A 286 13.23 -2.43 3.03
N GLY A 287 11.94 -2.56 3.35
CA GLY A 287 11.26 -1.93 4.47
C GLY A 287 10.82 -0.48 4.20
N THR A 288 11.06 0.08 3.01
CA THR A 288 10.60 1.42 2.66
C THR A 288 9.08 1.44 2.61
N LEU A 289 8.46 2.37 3.34
CA LEU A 289 7.01 2.53 3.34
C LEU A 289 6.59 3.47 2.20
N THR A 290 5.48 3.15 1.55
CA THR A 290 4.78 4.04 0.61
C THR A 290 3.37 4.27 1.12
N LEU A 291 3.05 5.52 1.42
CA LEU A 291 1.72 5.94 1.86
C LEU A 291 1.09 6.80 0.76
N ALA A 292 -0.08 6.41 0.27
CA ALA A 292 -0.91 7.21 -0.61
C ALA A 292 -2.18 7.67 0.12
N TRP A 293 -2.73 8.82 -0.26
CA TRP A 293 -3.95 9.36 0.32
C TRP A 293 -4.74 10.22 -0.67
N ALA A 294 -6.02 10.38 -0.38
CA ALA A 294 -6.87 11.39 -1.02
C ALA A 294 -6.61 12.74 -0.34
N ALA A 295 -6.14 13.70 -1.13
CA ALA A 295 -5.95 15.08 -0.73
C ALA A 295 -7.15 15.91 -1.20
N HIS A 296 -8.01 16.32 -0.28
CA HIS A 296 -9.10 17.25 -0.54
C HIS A 296 -8.59 18.68 -0.38
N LEU A 297 -8.60 19.44 -1.47
CA LEU A 297 -8.01 20.78 -1.53
C LEU A 297 -9.09 21.85 -1.30
N ALA A 298 -8.68 23.01 -0.77
CA ALA A 298 -9.56 24.10 -0.37
C ALA A 298 -10.53 24.60 -1.49
N GLU A 299 -10.17 24.42 -2.76
CA GLU A 299 -11.02 24.74 -3.91
C GLU A 299 -12.07 23.66 -4.25
N GLY A 300 -12.20 22.60 -3.44
CA GLY A 300 -13.17 21.51 -3.61
C GLY A 300 -12.75 20.45 -4.63
N SER A 301 -11.45 20.34 -4.91
CA SER A 301 -10.87 19.35 -5.80
C SER A 301 -10.16 18.25 -5.01
N ASP A 302 -10.18 17.02 -5.54
CA ASP A 302 -9.46 15.90 -4.95
C ASP A 302 -8.25 15.56 -5.82
N ALA A 303 -7.15 15.15 -5.18
CA ALA A 303 -5.97 14.58 -5.83
C ALA A 303 -5.45 13.37 -5.05
N ILE A 304 -4.79 12.43 -5.73
CA ILE A 304 -4.01 11.39 -5.06
C ILE A 304 -2.61 11.92 -4.81
N ARG A 305 -2.21 11.87 -3.54
CA ARG A 305 -0.84 12.12 -3.12
C ARG A 305 -0.16 10.85 -2.67
N VAL A 306 1.16 10.86 -2.74
CA VAL A 306 2.01 9.79 -2.25
C VAL A 306 3.24 10.35 -1.55
N ARG A 307 3.68 9.69 -0.48
CA ARG A 307 4.97 9.94 0.16
C ARG A 307 5.62 8.63 0.55
N ARG A 308 6.94 8.58 0.40
CA ARG A 308 7.75 7.43 0.85
C ARG A 308 8.42 7.75 2.17
N TYR A 309 8.65 6.72 2.97
CA TYR A 309 9.35 6.80 4.24
C TYR A 309 10.38 5.69 4.34
N THR A 310 11.48 5.97 5.00
CA THR A 310 12.51 4.97 5.33
C THR A 310 11.90 3.87 6.20
N PRO A 311 12.58 2.72 6.35
CA PRO A 311 12.14 1.67 7.28
C PRO A 311 11.98 2.15 8.73
N ALA A 312 12.67 3.22 9.13
CA ALA A 312 12.55 3.83 10.46
C ALA A 312 11.32 4.76 10.59
N GLY A 313 10.61 5.06 9.51
CA GLY A 313 9.47 5.98 9.48
C GLY A 313 9.83 7.42 9.12
N GLU A 314 11.09 7.73 8.79
CA GLU A 314 11.51 9.07 8.37
C GLU A 314 11.10 9.36 6.92
N PRO A 315 10.58 10.56 6.59
CA PRO A 315 10.12 10.86 5.24
C PRO A 315 11.27 10.96 4.22
N ILE A 316 11.07 10.32 3.07
CA ILE A 316 11.97 10.39 1.90
C ILE A 316 11.43 11.47 0.96
N GLY A 317 11.85 12.71 1.20
CA GLY A 317 11.45 13.87 0.39
C GLY A 317 10.02 14.37 0.65
N PRO A 318 9.53 15.30 -0.21
CA PRO A 318 8.17 15.84 -0.10
C PRO A 318 7.13 14.87 -0.66
N ALA A 319 5.86 15.10 -0.31
CA ALA A 319 4.73 14.43 -0.95
C ALA A 319 4.65 14.80 -2.44
N THR A 320 4.31 13.81 -3.28
CA THR A 320 4.15 13.97 -4.73
C THR A 320 2.70 13.74 -5.11
N THR A 321 2.18 14.49 -6.09
CA THR A 321 0.82 14.31 -6.64
C THR A 321 0.85 13.33 -7.81
N LEU A 322 0.02 12.28 -7.76
CA LEU A 322 -0.09 11.23 -8.78
C LEU A 322 -1.26 11.43 -9.75
N SER A 323 -2.34 12.08 -9.31
CA SER A 323 -3.48 12.45 -10.18
C SER A 323 -3.68 13.96 -10.19
N ALA A 324 -4.09 14.51 -11.33
CA ALA A 324 -4.41 15.93 -11.43
C ALA A 324 -5.63 16.26 -10.55
N PRO A 325 -5.64 17.40 -9.83
CA PRO A 325 -6.79 17.79 -9.02
C PRO A 325 -8.06 17.88 -9.87
N THR A 326 -9.08 17.13 -9.46
CA THR A 326 -10.33 17.00 -10.22
C THR A 326 -11.51 17.50 -9.38
N PRO A 327 -12.17 18.61 -9.76
CA PRO A 327 -13.32 19.14 -9.02
C PRO A 327 -14.47 18.13 -8.90
N GLY A 328 -14.98 17.94 -7.68
CA GLY A 328 -16.10 17.04 -7.41
C GLY A 328 -15.79 15.53 -7.52
N ALA A 329 -14.55 15.16 -7.82
CA ALA A 329 -14.11 13.76 -7.71
C ALA A 329 -13.96 13.37 -6.23
N ARG A 330 -14.09 12.08 -5.95
CA ARG A 330 -13.60 11.46 -4.71
C ARG A 330 -12.73 10.28 -5.09
N PHE A 331 -11.57 10.17 -4.47
CA PHE A 331 -10.66 9.07 -4.70
C PHE A 331 -10.45 8.29 -3.40
N SER A 332 -10.31 6.97 -3.51
CA SER A 332 -9.80 6.13 -2.44
C SER A 332 -8.62 5.35 -3.02
N PRO A 333 -7.37 5.70 -2.66
CA PRO A 333 -6.19 5.09 -3.25
C PRO A 333 -6.05 3.63 -2.79
N ALA A 334 -5.40 2.84 -3.64
CA ALA A 334 -4.87 1.53 -3.28
C ALA A 334 -3.39 1.48 -3.68
N VAL A 335 -2.55 0.86 -2.86
CA VAL A 335 -1.12 0.69 -3.12
C VAL A 335 -0.73 -0.78 -2.98
N ALA A 336 0.18 -1.23 -3.84
CA ALA A 336 0.78 -2.55 -3.77
C ALA A 336 2.29 -2.42 -4.02
N ALA A 337 3.08 -3.22 -3.34
CA ALA A 337 4.52 -3.35 -3.58
C ALA A 337 4.76 -4.66 -4.34
N GLY A 338 5.62 -4.62 -5.36
CA GLY A 338 6.09 -5.82 -6.04
C GLY A 338 7.17 -6.53 -5.24
N ALA A 339 7.27 -7.85 -5.40
CA ALA A 339 8.44 -8.60 -4.96
C ALA A 339 9.69 -8.13 -5.73
N ALA A 340 10.85 -8.10 -5.07
CA ALA A 340 12.12 -7.82 -5.75
C ALA A 340 12.38 -8.88 -6.83
N ALA A 341 12.70 -8.42 -8.04
CA ALA A 341 13.00 -9.27 -9.20
C ALA A 341 14.33 -10.04 -9.06
#